data_AF-A0A929QZB0-F1
#
_entry.id   AF-A0A929QZB0-F1
#
_cell.length_a   1.000
_cell.length_b   1.000
_cell.length_c   1.000
_cell.angle_alpha   90.00
_cell.angle_beta   90.00
_cell.angle_gamma   90.00
#
_symmetry.space_group_name_H-M   'P 1'
#
loop_
_entity.id
_entity.type
_entity.pdbx_description
1 polymer ?
#
loop_
_entity_poly.entity_id
_entity_poly.type
_entity_poly.pdbx_seq_one_letter_code
_entity_poly.pdbx_strand_id
1 'polypeptide(L)'
;ASGTPDPGRLRPVGRRLWSVVTTALTHREFKGRPWIKAAHWLVMMSFPLLFLTLVSGYAQLRDQTWALPLLGHFIPWEWVTEAFAWAGLAGIVILMAVRRAAGRGSPAEAALSNDDPDRAASVAAEAMGVEDPAVPSRLTRPHPRDSSPGGLASRFLGSTHWQALFVEWVVLIVCACVVALRALEFALLGASPGLEDHASALHFPLTAWLGTLFASAASSSAPALANAVVVVSAIKVITSMMWLMVVGVQTGMGVAWHRFVAVLNLYARRNPDGTKSLGPADHMLIDGEPVTSPDDFDELPEDATLGVGTVEDFSWKARLDLYACTECGRCQELCPAWNTQKPLSPKLLVMGLRDHMESASAKEIITRSNGDAGPDGDSGTGTGPTGTEATGEEDAVLLDKGVAPSPHSFDLVTALTASGATGPGGVLDVAGPLVPGVVSEEVLWDCTNCGACVEQ
;
A
#
# COMPACT_ATOMS: atom_id res chain seq x y z
N ALA A 1 -16.24 -17.61 10.90
CA ALA A 1 -15.02 -17.88 10.13
C ALA A 1 -13.81 -17.83 11.08
N SER A 2 -13.46 -18.97 11.68
CA SER A 2 -12.28 -19.09 12.53
C SER A 2 -11.07 -19.30 11.63
N GLY A 3 -10.34 -18.22 11.32
CA GLY A 3 -8.98 -18.40 10.85
C GLY A 3 -8.14 -19.05 11.95
N THR A 4 -7.03 -19.67 11.56
CA THR A 4 -6.10 -20.33 12.51
C THR A 4 -5.80 -19.39 13.69
N PRO A 5 -6.04 -19.84 14.94
CA PRO A 5 -5.84 -19.00 16.12
C PRO A 5 -4.37 -18.66 16.28
N ASP A 6 -4.06 -17.38 16.51
CA ASP A 6 -2.71 -16.90 16.84
C ASP A 6 -2.76 -16.11 18.16
N PRO A 7 -2.94 -16.81 19.31
CA PRO A 7 -3.25 -16.18 20.59
C PRO A 7 -2.06 -15.40 21.21
N GLY A 8 -0.84 -15.57 20.70
CA GLY A 8 0.39 -14.97 21.23
C GLY A 8 0.62 -13.50 20.84
N ARG A 9 -0.15 -12.95 19.90
CA ARG A 9 0.15 -11.62 19.31
C ARG A 9 -0.37 -10.43 20.10
N LEU A 10 -1.31 -10.63 21.04
CA LEU A 10 -1.93 -9.54 21.78
C LEU A 10 -1.34 -9.30 23.18
N ARG A 11 -0.46 -10.19 23.65
CA ARG A 11 0.18 -10.13 24.97
C ARG A 11 1.71 -10.26 24.86
N PRO A 12 2.48 -9.69 25.80
CA PRO A 12 2.08 -8.78 26.87
C PRO A 12 1.76 -7.37 26.35
N VAL A 13 0.66 -6.78 26.83
CA VAL A 13 0.10 -5.51 26.32
C VAL A 13 1.08 -4.34 26.50
N GLY A 14 1.62 -4.15 27.72
CA GLY A 14 2.46 -2.99 28.03
C GLY A 14 3.73 -2.89 27.19
N ARG A 15 4.45 -4.02 27.02
CA ARG A 15 5.68 -4.07 26.21
C ARG A 15 5.39 -3.80 24.73
N ARG A 16 4.28 -4.32 24.21
CA ARG A 16 3.84 -4.11 22.83
C ARG A 16 3.42 -2.67 22.57
N LEU A 17 2.60 -2.06 23.45
CA LEU A 17 2.24 -0.64 23.36
C LEU A 17 3.48 0.25 23.40
N TRP A 18 4.41 -0.03 24.29
CA TRP A 18 5.68 0.71 24.35
C TRP A 18 6.49 0.56 23.05
N SER A 19 6.56 -0.64 22.48
CA SER A 19 7.18 -0.89 21.18
C SER A 19 6.51 -0.09 20.06
N VAL A 20 5.18 -0.01 20.05
CA VAL A 20 4.41 0.80 19.08
C VAL A 20 4.79 2.27 19.20
N VAL A 21 4.68 2.84 20.40
CA VAL A 21 4.95 4.27 20.64
C VAL A 21 6.40 4.61 20.31
N THR A 22 7.36 3.82 20.79
CA THR A 22 8.78 4.07 20.53
C THR A 22 9.11 3.95 19.05
N THR A 23 8.62 2.94 18.34
CA THR A 23 8.85 2.81 16.90
C THR A 23 8.20 3.95 16.12
N ALA A 24 6.95 4.32 16.44
CA ALA A 24 6.25 5.42 15.77
C ALA A 24 6.95 6.76 15.99
N LEU A 25 7.40 7.08 17.20
CA LEU A 25 8.08 8.36 17.45
C LEU A 25 9.50 8.39 16.90
N THR A 26 10.25 7.29 17.04
CA THR A 26 11.68 7.28 16.67
C THR A 26 11.94 6.92 15.22
N HIS A 27 10.98 6.30 14.51
CA HIS A 27 11.17 5.78 13.15
C HIS A 27 12.46 4.95 13.01
N ARG A 28 12.75 4.13 14.02
CA ARG A 28 14.01 3.37 14.14
C ARG A 28 14.27 2.39 12.99
N GLU A 29 13.22 1.99 12.29
CA GLU A 29 13.28 1.03 11.18
C GLU A 29 13.97 1.59 9.93
N PHE A 30 14.09 2.92 9.79
CA PHE A 30 14.81 3.56 8.67
C PHE A 30 16.31 3.74 8.98
N LYS A 31 16.98 2.67 9.41
CA LYS A 31 18.42 2.69 9.71
C LYS A 31 19.23 3.00 8.44
N GLY A 32 20.22 3.90 8.55
CA GLY A 32 21.08 4.28 7.42
C GLY A 32 20.43 5.19 6.36
N ARG A 33 19.18 5.62 6.55
CA ARG A 33 18.44 6.46 5.58
C ARG A 33 17.85 7.71 6.25
N PRO A 34 18.69 8.65 6.71
CA PRO A 34 18.24 9.78 7.54
C PRO A 34 17.20 10.67 6.85
N TRP A 35 17.35 10.90 5.54
CA TRP A 35 16.41 11.73 4.78
C TRP A 35 15.05 11.06 4.59
N ILE A 36 15.01 9.76 4.32
CA ILE A 36 13.76 9.00 4.20
C ILE A 36 13.07 8.93 5.56
N LYS A 37 13.84 8.73 6.62
CA LYS A 37 13.34 8.75 8.00
C LYS A 37 12.66 10.08 8.33
N ALA A 38 13.34 11.20 8.04
CA ALA A 38 12.79 12.53 8.28
C ALA A 38 11.54 12.79 7.43
N ALA A 39 11.55 12.43 6.15
CA ALA A 39 10.40 12.59 5.26
C ALA A 39 9.19 11.76 5.72
N HIS A 40 9.40 10.51 6.11
CA HIS A 40 8.32 9.65 6.61
C HIS A 40 7.76 10.17 7.94
N TRP A 41 8.63 10.57 8.86
CA TRP A 41 8.21 11.17 10.13
C TRP A 41 7.37 12.43 9.92
N LEU A 42 7.83 13.31 9.02
CA LEU A 42 7.14 14.53 8.65
C LEU A 42 5.72 14.22 8.17
N VAL A 43 5.58 13.34 7.17
CA VAL A 43 4.26 12.97 6.61
C VAL A 43 3.37 12.29 7.64
N MET A 44 3.92 11.42 8.49
CA MET A 44 3.16 10.74 9.54
C MET A 44 2.60 11.75 10.55
N MET A 45 3.38 12.74 10.95
CA MET A 45 2.95 13.79 11.88
C MET A 45 2.02 14.82 11.19
N SER A 46 2.22 15.09 9.90
CA SER A 46 1.35 15.99 9.12
C SER A 46 -0.11 15.55 9.16
N PHE A 47 -0.40 14.25 9.08
CA PHE A 47 -1.78 13.77 8.97
C PHE A 47 -2.67 14.15 10.17
N PRO A 48 -2.36 13.78 11.43
CA PRO A 48 -3.18 14.17 12.58
C PRO A 48 -3.16 15.69 12.85
N LEU A 49 -2.04 16.37 12.57
CA LEU A 49 -1.93 17.82 12.76
C LEU A 49 -2.82 18.57 11.75
N LEU A 50 -2.69 18.26 10.47
CA LEU A 50 -3.43 18.92 9.40
C LEU A 50 -4.90 18.47 9.36
N PHE A 51 -5.26 17.32 9.93
CA PHE A 51 -6.66 16.93 10.08
C PHE A 51 -7.49 17.97 10.85
N LEU A 52 -6.93 18.62 11.88
CA LEU A 52 -7.64 19.69 12.59
C LEU A 52 -7.94 20.90 11.70
N THR A 53 -7.12 21.15 10.68
CA THR A 53 -7.39 22.20 9.69
C THR A 53 -8.58 21.85 8.78
N LEU A 54 -8.94 20.58 8.63
CA LEU A 54 -10.17 20.17 7.93
C LEU A 54 -11.40 20.56 8.75
N VAL A 55 -11.34 20.40 10.08
CA VAL A 55 -12.41 20.87 10.99
C VAL A 55 -12.62 22.37 10.86
N SER A 56 -11.52 23.16 10.83
CA SER A 56 -11.61 24.59 10.54
C SER A 56 -12.22 24.88 9.17
N GLY A 57 -11.80 24.17 8.12
CA GLY A 57 -12.35 24.34 6.78
C GLY A 57 -13.86 24.08 6.71
N TYR A 58 -14.38 23.12 7.47
CA TYR A 58 -15.82 22.88 7.58
C TYR A 58 -16.57 24.05 8.21
N ALA A 59 -16.04 24.62 9.30
CA ALA A 59 -16.65 25.78 9.95
C ALA A 59 -16.56 27.04 9.07
N GLN A 60 -15.47 27.19 8.33
CA GLN A 60 -15.22 28.29 7.39
C GLN A 60 -16.18 28.36 6.20
N LEU A 61 -16.90 27.27 5.90
CA LEU A 61 -18.01 27.30 4.94
C LEU A 61 -19.19 28.15 5.42
N ARG A 62 -19.35 28.31 6.73
CA ARG A 62 -20.43 29.09 7.35
C ARG A 62 -19.94 30.43 7.90
N ASP A 63 -18.80 30.42 8.59
CA ASP A 63 -18.19 31.60 9.21
C ASP A 63 -16.71 31.64 8.82
N GLN A 64 -16.36 32.53 7.90
CA GLN A 64 -15.04 32.60 7.28
C GLN A 64 -13.95 33.09 8.24
N THR A 65 -14.33 33.68 9.37
CA THR A 65 -13.42 34.13 10.43
C THR A 65 -13.28 33.10 11.55
N TRP A 66 -13.99 31.98 11.46
CA TRP A 66 -13.99 30.96 12.49
C TRP A 66 -12.61 30.33 12.66
N ALA A 67 -12.22 30.14 13.93
CA ALA A 67 -11.01 29.44 14.32
C ALA A 67 -11.33 28.40 15.41
N LEU A 68 -10.50 27.35 15.49
CA LEU A 68 -10.66 26.31 16.50
C LEU A 68 -10.64 26.90 17.91
N PRO A 69 -11.59 26.56 18.79
CA PRO A 69 -11.51 26.94 20.19
C PRO A 69 -10.18 26.48 20.81
N LEU A 70 -9.54 27.34 21.60
CA LEU A 70 -8.26 27.12 22.29
C LEU A 70 -7.01 27.00 21.39
N LEU A 71 -7.13 26.46 20.18
CA LEU A 71 -5.98 26.21 19.29
C LEU A 71 -5.83 27.26 18.18
N GLY A 72 -6.94 27.85 17.72
CA GLY A 72 -7.00 28.67 16.52
C GLY A 72 -6.21 29.98 16.57
N HIS A 73 -5.96 30.51 17.77
CA HIS A 73 -5.13 31.69 18.00
C HIS A 73 -3.91 31.38 18.89
N PHE A 74 -3.66 30.10 19.16
CA PHE A 74 -2.48 29.69 19.92
C PHE A 74 -1.28 29.69 18.98
N ILE A 75 -0.48 30.75 19.05
CA ILE A 75 0.63 31.03 18.14
C ILE A 75 1.52 29.80 17.84
N PRO A 76 1.97 28.99 18.83
CA PRO A 76 2.77 27.80 18.52
C PRO A 76 2.06 26.78 17.63
N TRP A 77 0.75 26.63 17.76
CA TRP A 77 -0.05 25.75 16.91
C TRP A 77 -0.16 26.26 15.48
N GLU A 78 -0.35 27.56 15.30
CA GLU A 78 -0.38 28.20 13.98
C GLU A 78 0.96 28.02 13.25
N TRP A 79 2.07 28.23 13.95
CA TRP A 79 3.42 28.04 13.41
C TRP A 79 3.65 26.60 12.96
N VAL A 80 3.28 25.64 13.80
CA VAL A 80 3.38 24.22 13.48
C VAL A 80 2.51 23.90 12.26
N THR A 81 1.28 24.42 12.21
CA THR A 81 0.37 24.18 11.08
C THR A 81 0.96 24.71 9.77
N GLU A 82 1.47 25.93 9.74
CA GLU A 82 2.09 26.51 8.54
C GLU A 82 3.38 25.79 8.14
N ALA A 83 4.23 25.44 9.11
CA ALA A 83 5.46 24.71 8.84
C ALA A 83 5.18 23.34 8.21
N PHE A 84 4.22 22.58 8.76
CA PHE A 84 3.85 21.28 8.22
C PHE A 84 3.09 21.37 6.89
N ALA A 85 2.30 22.42 6.68
CA ALA A 85 1.62 22.65 5.40
C ALA A 85 2.63 22.91 4.27
N TRP A 86 3.60 23.80 4.50
CA TRP A 86 4.67 24.08 3.54
C TRP A 86 5.59 22.88 3.34
N ALA A 87 6.01 22.21 4.41
CA ALA A 87 6.87 21.03 4.32
C ALA A 87 6.17 19.87 3.61
N GLY A 88 4.87 19.67 3.86
CA GLY A 88 4.05 18.70 3.12
C GLY A 88 3.91 19.05 1.64
N LEU A 89 3.66 20.32 1.32
CA LEU A 89 3.56 20.81 -0.06
C LEU A 89 4.88 20.66 -0.84
N ALA A 90 6.00 21.06 -0.25
CA ALA A 90 7.32 20.88 -0.86
C ALA A 90 7.66 19.39 -1.00
N GLY A 91 7.39 18.60 0.05
CA GLY A 91 7.63 17.16 0.07
C GLY A 91 6.89 16.43 -1.04
N ILE A 92 5.60 16.73 -1.25
CA ILE A 92 4.81 16.03 -2.28
C ILE A 92 5.25 16.41 -3.70
N VAL A 93 5.59 17.67 -3.94
CA VAL A 93 6.15 18.11 -5.24
C VAL A 93 7.46 17.37 -5.54
N ILE A 94 8.34 17.24 -4.54
CA ILE A 94 9.60 16.48 -4.67
C ILE A 94 9.31 15.01 -4.97
N LEU A 95 8.39 14.37 -4.24
CA LEU A 95 8.05 12.95 -4.44
C LEU A 95 7.43 12.70 -5.82
N MET A 96 6.56 13.61 -6.31
CA MET A 96 6.01 13.54 -7.66
C MET A 96 7.12 13.64 -8.73
N ALA A 97 8.10 14.54 -8.53
CA ALA A 97 9.25 14.65 -9.41
C ALA A 97 10.12 13.38 -9.40
N VAL A 98 10.41 12.84 -8.21
CA VAL A 98 11.14 11.57 -8.04
C VAL A 98 10.40 10.42 -8.71
N ARG A 99 9.08 10.34 -8.57
CA ARG A 99 8.26 9.29 -9.20
C ARG A 99 8.27 9.42 -10.72
N ARG A 100 8.21 10.64 -11.26
CA ARG A 100 8.29 10.88 -12.71
C ARG A 100 9.66 10.48 -13.27
N ALA A 101 10.71 10.59 -12.47
CA ALA A 101 12.07 10.18 -12.83
C ALA A 101 12.34 8.68 -12.61
N ALA A 102 11.56 8.00 -11.76
CA ALA A 102 11.72 6.57 -11.50
C ALA A 102 11.27 5.73 -12.71
N GLY A 103 12.09 4.75 -13.10
CA GLY A 103 11.80 3.83 -14.20
C GLY A 103 10.53 3.00 -13.97
N ARG A 104 9.82 2.71 -15.07
CA ARG A 104 8.62 1.87 -15.10
C ARG A 104 9.04 0.45 -15.48
N GLY A 105 8.64 -0.53 -14.69
CA GLY A 105 8.83 -1.94 -15.05
C GLY A 105 7.59 -2.47 -15.76
N SER A 106 7.75 -3.20 -16.87
CA SER A 106 6.67 -3.90 -17.57
C SER A 106 6.64 -5.41 -17.22
N PRO A 107 5.49 -6.10 -17.36
CA PRO A 107 5.43 -7.55 -17.23
C PRO A 107 6.35 -8.29 -18.22
N ALA A 108 6.50 -7.75 -19.44
CA ALA A 108 7.40 -8.25 -20.47
C ALA A 108 8.87 -8.25 -20.01
N GLU A 109 9.28 -7.17 -19.33
CA GLU A 109 10.59 -7.02 -18.70
C GLU A 109 10.85 -8.00 -17.56
N ALA A 110 9.79 -8.45 -16.87
CA ALA A 110 9.88 -9.43 -15.78
C ALA A 110 10.03 -10.88 -16.28
N ALA A 111 9.55 -11.15 -17.49
CA ALA A 111 9.60 -12.46 -18.14
C ALA A 111 10.98 -12.79 -18.73
N LEU A 112 11.82 -11.77 -18.99
CA LEU A 112 13.19 -11.95 -19.47
C LEU A 112 14.03 -12.66 -18.39
N SER A 113 14.28 -13.95 -18.61
CA SER A 113 15.28 -14.74 -17.88
C SER A 113 16.66 -14.54 -18.51
N ASN A 114 17.71 -14.56 -17.69
CA ASN A 114 19.09 -14.52 -18.18
C ASN A 114 19.54 -15.84 -18.84
N ASP A 115 18.81 -16.93 -18.62
CA ASP A 115 19.20 -18.25 -19.13
C ASP A 115 19.03 -18.35 -20.67
N ASP A 116 18.03 -17.64 -21.23
CA ASP A 116 17.78 -17.52 -22.67
C ASP A 116 16.89 -16.28 -22.96
N PRO A 117 17.46 -15.06 -23.02
CA PRO A 117 16.70 -13.82 -23.10
C PRO A 117 15.92 -13.68 -24.42
N ASP A 118 16.43 -14.23 -25.52
CA ASP A 118 15.78 -14.16 -26.83
C ASP A 118 14.56 -15.10 -26.91
N ARG A 119 14.65 -16.29 -26.31
CA ARG A 119 13.50 -17.20 -26.17
C ARG A 119 12.46 -16.66 -25.19
N ALA A 120 12.87 -16.14 -24.06
CA ALA A 120 11.95 -15.56 -23.08
C ALA A 120 11.18 -14.36 -23.67
N ALA A 121 11.87 -13.52 -24.47
CA ALA A 121 11.25 -12.40 -25.16
C ALA A 121 10.24 -12.83 -26.23
N SER A 122 10.58 -13.83 -27.05
CA SER A 122 9.70 -14.31 -28.12
C SER A 122 8.43 -14.98 -27.57
N VAL A 123 8.54 -15.79 -26.52
CA VAL A 123 7.38 -16.42 -25.88
C VAL A 123 6.51 -15.40 -25.14
N ALA A 124 7.11 -14.40 -24.48
CA ALA A 124 6.34 -13.32 -23.85
C ALA A 124 5.58 -12.46 -24.87
N ALA A 125 6.20 -12.18 -26.02
CA ALA A 125 5.57 -11.44 -27.11
C ALA A 125 4.37 -12.20 -27.71
N GLU A 126 4.53 -13.50 -27.92
CA GLU A 126 3.46 -14.39 -28.38
C GLU A 126 2.28 -14.43 -27.39
N ALA A 127 2.55 -14.61 -26.09
CA ALA A 127 1.53 -14.63 -25.05
C ALA A 127 0.77 -13.29 -24.90
N MET A 128 1.39 -12.18 -25.29
CA MET A 128 0.78 -10.83 -25.27
C MET A 128 0.21 -10.40 -26.62
N GLY A 129 0.28 -11.24 -27.66
CA GLY A 129 -0.21 -10.90 -29.00
C GLY A 129 0.58 -9.80 -29.72
N VAL A 130 1.87 -9.68 -29.45
CA VAL A 130 2.78 -8.69 -30.06
C VAL A 130 3.48 -9.31 -31.27
N GLU A 131 3.17 -8.82 -32.48
CA GLU A 131 3.64 -9.40 -33.75
C GLU A 131 5.13 -9.15 -34.07
N ASP A 132 5.79 -8.19 -33.42
CA ASP A 132 7.22 -7.88 -33.62
C ASP A 132 7.88 -7.44 -32.30
N PRO A 133 8.41 -8.36 -31.49
CA PRO A 133 9.20 -8.01 -30.33
C PRO A 133 10.58 -7.57 -30.80
N ALA A 134 10.75 -6.28 -31.05
CA ALA A 134 12.08 -5.69 -31.12
C ALA A 134 12.75 -5.87 -29.74
N VAL A 135 13.42 -7.00 -29.54
CA VAL A 135 14.32 -7.21 -28.40
C VAL A 135 15.34 -6.07 -28.47
N PRO A 136 15.46 -5.21 -27.44
CA PRO A 136 16.49 -4.20 -27.45
C PRO A 136 17.84 -4.92 -27.60
N SER A 137 18.51 -4.73 -28.74
CA SER A 137 19.78 -5.38 -29.14
C SER A 137 20.98 -5.11 -28.22
N ARG A 138 20.73 -4.53 -27.04
CA ARG A 138 21.69 -4.17 -26.00
C ARG A 138 21.69 -5.13 -24.80
N LEU A 139 20.85 -6.17 -24.80
CA LEU A 139 20.72 -7.14 -23.70
C LEU A 139 21.84 -8.18 -23.59
N THR A 140 22.93 -8.04 -24.35
CA THR A 140 24.11 -8.91 -24.30
C THR A 140 24.96 -8.77 -23.02
N ARG A 141 24.53 -7.96 -22.04
CA ARG A 141 25.11 -7.89 -20.69
C ARG A 141 23.99 -7.99 -19.65
N PRO A 142 24.17 -8.76 -18.56
CA PRO A 142 23.18 -8.83 -17.49
C PRO A 142 23.02 -7.42 -16.89
N HIS A 143 21.89 -6.78 -17.17
CA HIS A 143 21.52 -5.54 -16.49
C HIS A 143 20.97 -5.90 -15.11
N PRO A 144 21.40 -5.22 -14.04
CA PRO A 144 20.82 -5.46 -12.72
C PRO A 144 19.31 -5.15 -12.72
N ARG A 145 18.51 -5.99 -12.06
CA ARG A 145 17.11 -5.66 -11.67
C ARG A 145 17.16 -4.69 -10.49
N ASP A 146 17.61 -3.47 -10.74
CA ASP A 146 17.67 -2.41 -9.74
C ASP A 146 16.59 -1.33 -10.01
N SER A 147 16.44 -0.42 -9.05
CA SER A 147 15.53 0.73 -9.17
C SER A 147 16.03 1.83 -10.11
N SER A 148 17.11 1.58 -10.87
CA SER A 148 17.63 2.57 -11.82
C SER A 148 16.72 2.70 -13.04
N PRO A 149 16.66 3.88 -13.68
CA PRO A 149 15.91 4.08 -14.91
C PRO A 149 16.34 3.19 -16.10
N GLY A 150 17.48 2.49 -15.98
CA GLY A 150 18.02 1.57 -16.99
C GLY A 150 18.12 0.11 -16.54
N GLY A 151 17.54 -0.27 -15.39
CA GLY A 151 17.48 -1.67 -14.94
C GLY A 151 16.46 -2.48 -15.75
N LEU A 152 16.62 -3.81 -15.82
CA LEU A 152 15.74 -4.67 -16.62
C LEU A 152 14.29 -4.65 -16.15
N ALA A 153 14.04 -4.54 -14.84
CA ALA A 153 12.71 -4.39 -14.28
C ALA A 153 12.76 -3.57 -12.99
N SER A 154 11.92 -2.54 -12.91
CA SER A 154 11.77 -1.68 -11.73
C SER A 154 11.26 -2.48 -10.52
N ARG A 155 11.73 -2.15 -9.30
CA ARG A 155 11.16 -2.69 -8.04
C ARG A 155 9.66 -2.42 -7.88
N PHE A 156 9.16 -1.41 -8.59
CA PHE A 156 7.75 -1.03 -8.61
C PHE A 156 6.94 -1.84 -9.63
N LEU A 157 7.51 -2.88 -10.26
CA LEU A 157 6.75 -3.80 -11.09
C LEU A 157 5.50 -4.31 -10.36
N GLY A 158 4.38 -4.30 -11.07
CA GLY A 158 3.08 -4.71 -10.55
C GLY A 158 2.47 -3.78 -9.51
N SER A 159 3.13 -2.68 -9.12
CA SER A 159 2.48 -1.68 -8.23
C SER A 159 1.36 -0.94 -8.95
N THR A 160 0.28 -0.63 -8.24
CA THR A 160 -0.84 0.15 -8.77
C THR A 160 -0.53 1.65 -8.83
N HIS A 161 0.17 2.06 -9.88
CA HIS A 161 0.68 3.44 -10.00
C HIS A 161 -0.40 4.53 -9.93
N TRP A 162 -1.58 4.28 -10.49
CA TRP A 162 -2.68 5.25 -10.47
C TRP A 162 -3.16 5.54 -9.03
N GLN A 163 -3.14 4.54 -8.14
CA GLN A 163 -3.50 4.72 -6.73
C GLN A 163 -2.51 5.65 -6.04
N ALA A 164 -1.21 5.50 -6.34
CA ALA A 164 -0.18 6.39 -5.85
C ALA A 164 -0.39 7.83 -6.36
N LEU A 165 -0.67 8.00 -7.66
CA LEU A 165 -0.96 9.33 -8.23
C LEU A 165 -2.20 9.97 -7.61
N PHE A 166 -3.26 9.20 -7.38
CA PHE A 166 -4.46 9.68 -6.70
C PHE A 166 -4.12 10.24 -5.30
N VAL A 167 -3.39 9.45 -4.50
CA VAL A 167 -2.93 9.88 -3.16
C VAL A 167 -2.08 11.15 -3.26
N GLU A 168 -1.17 11.22 -4.24
CA GLU A 168 -0.30 12.39 -4.44
C GLU A 168 -1.09 13.66 -4.76
N TRP A 169 -2.07 13.57 -5.65
CA TRP A 169 -2.94 14.71 -5.98
C TRP A 169 -3.79 15.15 -4.79
N VAL A 170 -4.35 14.22 -4.03
CA VAL A 170 -5.10 14.53 -2.81
C VAL A 170 -4.22 15.32 -1.83
N VAL A 171 -3.01 14.83 -1.54
CA VAL A 171 -2.09 15.49 -0.60
C VAL A 171 -1.67 16.87 -1.14
N LEU A 172 -1.34 16.96 -2.42
CA LEU A 172 -0.97 18.22 -3.06
C LEU A 172 -2.08 19.27 -2.93
N ILE A 173 -3.31 18.91 -3.29
CA ILE A 173 -4.46 19.81 -3.23
C ILE A 173 -4.73 20.23 -1.77
N VAL A 174 -4.77 19.29 -0.84
CA VAL A 174 -5.05 19.60 0.58
C VAL A 174 -3.96 20.51 1.18
N CYS A 175 -2.68 20.21 0.98
CA CYS A 175 -1.59 21.06 1.47
C CYS A 175 -1.61 22.45 0.83
N ALA A 176 -1.86 22.54 -0.49
CA ALA A 176 -1.99 23.83 -1.17
C ALA A 176 -3.19 24.64 -0.64
N CYS A 177 -4.33 24.00 -0.41
CA CYS A 177 -5.49 24.63 0.21
C CYS A 177 -5.18 25.12 1.64
N VAL A 178 -4.44 24.38 2.46
CA VAL A 178 -4.06 24.85 3.81
C VAL A 178 -3.22 26.12 3.73
N VAL A 179 -2.19 26.16 2.87
CA VAL A 179 -1.35 27.34 2.66
C VAL A 179 -2.17 28.52 2.15
N ALA A 180 -3.05 28.29 1.17
CA ALA A 180 -3.92 29.31 0.62
C ALA A 180 -4.93 29.83 1.65
N LEU A 181 -5.54 28.97 2.46
CA LEU A 181 -6.46 29.36 3.53
C LEU A 181 -5.76 30.23 4.56
N ARG A 182 -4.58 29.86 5.04
CA ARG A 182 -3.81 30.69 5.99
C ARG A 182 -3.46 32.07 5.41
N ALA A 183 -3.11 32.14 4.13
CA ALA A 183 -2.86 33.42 3.48
C ALA A 183 -4.14 34.26 3.30
N LEU A 184 -5.26 33.63 2.95
CA LEU A 184 -6.56 34.30 2.82
C LEU A 184 -7.11 34.76 4.17
N GLU A 185 -6.91 33.99 5.24
CA GLU A 185 -7.27 34.34 6.62
C GLU A 185 -6.52 35.61 7.06
N PHE A 186 -5.21 35.68 6.82
CA PHE A 186 -4.44 36.91 7.08
C PHE A 186 -5.04 38.12 6.36
N ALA A 187 -5.34 37.98 5.06
CA ALA A 187 -5.91 39.07 4.27
C ALA A 187 -7.32 39.46 4.74
N LEU A 188 -8.17 38.47 5.07
CA LEU A 188 -9.54 38.69 5.51
C LEU A 188 -9.59 39.36 6.89
N LEU A 189 -8.78 38.89 7.84
CA LEU A 189 -8.70 39.47 9.18
C LEU A 189 -8.22 40.94 9.12
N GLY A 190 -7.24 41.24 8.27
CA GLY A 190 -6.76 42.62 8.07
C GLY A 190 -7.78 43.54 7.40
N ALA A 191 -8.74 42.98 6.66
CA ALA A 191 -9.83 43.72 6.03
C ALA A 191 -11.13 43.76 6.88
N SER A 192 -11.14 43.08 8.04
CA SER A 192 -12.32 42.92 8.88
C SER A 192 -12.23 43.82 10.13
N PRO A 193 -13.19 44.74 10.34
CA PRO A 193 -13.16 45.66 11.47
C PRO A 193 -13.12 44.93 12.83
N GLY A 194 -12.16 45.29 13.67
CA GLY A 194 -12.00 44.74 15.03
C GLY A 194 -11.24 43.41 15.12
N LEU A 195 -10.71 42.90 14.00
CA LEU A 195 -9.91 41.67 13.95
C LEU A 195 -8.48 41.91 13.43
N GLU A 196 -8.11 43.16 13.15
CA GLU A 196 -6.88 43.54 12.46
C GLU A 196 -5.62 43.13 13.23
N ASP A 197 -5.68 43.12 14.57
CA ASP A 197 -4.57 42.74 15.44
C ASP A 197 -4.11 41.28 15.21
N HIS A 198 -5.03 40.41 14.77
CA HIS A 198 -4.72 39.03 14.45
C HIS A 198 -4.05 38.88 13.08
N ALA A 199 -4.17 39.87 12.18
CA ALA A 199 -3.54 39.89 10.87
C ALA A 199 -2.06 40.33 10.96
N SER A 200 -1.26 39.59 11.72
CA SER A 200 0.15 39.88 11.93
C SER A 200 1.05 38.72 11.51
N ALA A 201 2.32 39.03 11.22
CA ALA A 201 3.34 38.02 10.95
C ALA A 201 3.59 37.08 12.15
N LEU A 202 3.13 37.44 13.35
CA LEU A 202 3.21 36.56 14.52
C LEU A 202 2.22 35.39 14.41
N HIS A 203 1.00 35.64 13.94
CA HIS A 203 0.00 34.60 13.70
C HIS A 203 0.23 33.87 12.36
N PHE A 204 0.79 34.57 11.37
CA PHE A 204 0.97 34.07 10.01
C PHE A 204 2.42 34.13 9.50
N PRO A 205 3.40 33.50 10.17
CA PRO A 205 4.83 33.73 9.90
C PRO A 205 5.29 33.31 8.50
N LEU A 206 4.67 32.29 7.91
CA LEU A 206 5.07 31.74 6.61
C LEU A 206 4.06 32.04 5.50
N THR A 207 2.87 32.57 5.83
CA THR A 207 1.84 32.90 4.84
C THR A 207 1.44 34.38 4.81
N ALA A 208 1.89 35.23 5.75
CA ALA A 208 1.56 36.66 5.75
C ALA A 208 1.95 37.35 4.44
N TRP A 209 3.14 37.07 3.90
CA TRP A 209 3.58 37.64 2.62
C TRP A 209 2.63 37.28 1.47
N LEU A 210 2.15 36.03 1.42
CA LEU A 210 1.18 35.59 0.42
C LEU A 210 -0.19 36.25 0.67
N GLY A 211 -0.57 36.44 1.93
CA GLY A 211 -1.75 37.19 2.32
C GLY A 211 -1.69 38.65 1.91
N THR A 212 -0.53 39.32 1.99
CA THR A 212 -0.36 40.69 1.47
C THR A 212 -0.57 40.75 -0.04
N LEU A 213 -0.17 39.71 -0.79
CA LEU A 213 -0.44 39.63 -2.23
C LEU A 213 -1.96 39.54 -2.50
N PHE A 214 -2.68 38.68 -1.76
CA PHE A 214 -4.14 38.61 -1.88
C PHE A 214 -4.84 39.91 -1.47
N ALA A 215 -4.37 40.57 -0.41
CA ALA A 215 -4.88 41.87 0.02
C ALA A 215 -4.57 42.98 -1.01
N SER A 216 -3.47 42.89 -1.76
CA SER A 216 -3.07 43.87 -2.77
C SER A 216 -3.71 43.68 -4.15
N ALA A 217 -4.40 42.55 -4.38
CA ALA A 217 -5.07 42.29 -5.65
C ALA A 217 -6.17 43.32 -5.92
N ALA A 218 -6.30 43.82 -7.15
CA ALA A 218 -7.19 44.95 -7.48
C ALA A 218 -8.69 44.73 -7.13
N SER A 219 -9.12 43.48 -6.95
CA SER A 219 -10.49 43.10 -6.57
C SER A 219 -10.65 42.72 -5.10
N SER A 220 -9.62 42.90 -4.27
CA SER A 220 -9.65 42.50 -2.86
C SER A 220 -10.59 43.39 -2.05
N SER A 221 -11.54 42.74 -1.38
CA SER A 221 -12.46 43.34 -0.41
C SER A 221 -12.82 42.27 0.61
N ALA A 222 -13.26 42.64 1.83
CA ALA A 222 -13.62 41.64 2.84
C ALA A 222 -14.64 40.60 2.33
N PRO A 223 -15.72 40.96 1.59
CA PRO A 223 -16.62 39.96 1.00
C PRO A 223 -15.95 39.09 -0.08
N ALA A 224 -15.08 39.67 -0.92
CA ALA A 224 -14.37 38.90 -1.94
C ALA A 224 -13.39 37.89 -1.32
N LEU A 225 -12.67 38.29 -0.28
CA LEU A 225 -11.77 37.43 0.49
C LEU A 225 -12.53 36.34 1.24
N ALA A 226 -13.67 36.67 1.86
CA ALA A 226 -14.55 35.69 2.50
C ALA A 226 -15.05 34.65 1.48
N ASN A 227 -15.49 35.07 0.30
CA ASN A 227 -15.89 34.15 -0.77
C ASN A 227 -14.73 33.26 -1.23
N ALA A 228 -13.51 33.80 -1.32
CA ALA A 228 -12.33 33.01 -1.63
C ALA A 228 -12.04 31.96 -0.55
N VAL A 229 -12.17 32.31 0.74
CA VAL A 229 -12.06 31.35 1.87
C VAL A 229 -13.09 30.23 1.73
N VAL A 230 -14.35 30.55 1.39
CA VAL A 230 -15.39 29.54 1.16
C VAL A 230 -15.03 28.60 0.01
N VAL A 231 -14.59 29.13 -1.13
CA VAL A 231 -14.23 28.33 -2.31
C VAL A 231 -13.05 27.40 -1.98
N VAL A 232 -11.97 27.92 -1.39
CA VAL A 232 -10.80 27.10 -1.05
C VAL A 232 -11.14 26.07 0.04
N SER A 233 -11.97 26.44 1.02
CA SER A 233 -12.47 25.52 2.05
C SER A 233 -13.31 24.40 1.43
N ALA A 234 -14.20 24.74 0.49
CA ALA A 234 -15.04 23.77 -0.21
C ALA A 234 -14.19 22.77 -1.01
N ILE A 235 -13.20 23.25 -1.78
CA ILE A 235 -12.26 22.39 -2.51
C ILE A 235 -11.57 21.43 -1.54
N LYS A 236 -10.99 21.95 -0.46
CA LYS A 236 -10.30 21.15 0.56
C LYS A 236 -11.21 20.09 1.19
N VAL A 237 -12.42 20.48 1.58
CA VAL A 237 -13.40 19.59 2.21
C VAL A 237 -13.84 18.51 1.23
N ILE A 238 -14.19 18.85 0.00
CA ILE A 238 -14.60 17.89 -1.04
C ILE A 238 -13.46 16.90 -1.32
N THR A 239 -12.24 17.39 -1.54
CA THR A 239 -11.07 16.52 -1.76
C THR A 239 -10.81 15.60 -0.57
N SER A 240 -10.97 16.11 0.66
CA SER A 240 -10.78 15.31 1.89
C SER A 240 -11.88 14.27 2.09
N MET A 241 -13.14 14.60 1.77
CA MET A 241 -14.25 13.65 1.85
C MET A 241 -14.16 12.58 0.77
N MET A 242 -13.80 12.96 -0.45
CA MET A 242 -13.48 12.01 -1.53
C MET A 242 -12.37 11.05 -1.09
N TRP A 243 -11.32 11.56 -0.45
CA TRP A 243 -10.25 10.73 0.12
C TRP A 243 -10.78 9.72 1.14
N LEU A 244 -11.57 10.17 2.13
CA LEU A 244 -12.14 9.28 3.16
C LEU A 244 -13.06 8.22 2.55
N MET A 245 -13.87 8.60 1.56
CA MET A 245 -14.73 7.67 0.82
C MET A 245 -13.90 6.62 0.07
N VAL A 246 -12.93 7.04 -0.74
CA VAL A 246 -12.09 6.13 -1.54
C VAL A 246 -11.30 5.18 -0.65
N VAL A 247 -10.70 5.68 0.43
CA VAL A 247 -10.00 4.82 1.39
C VAL A 247 -10.97 3.89 2.11
N GLY A 248 -12.18 4.35 2.45
CA GLY A 248 -13.19 3.51 3.09
C GLY A 248 -13.67 2.34 2.22
N VAL A 249 -13.70 2.50 0.89
CA VAL A 249 -14.15 1.44 -0.04
C VAL A 249 -13.01 0.61 -0.63
N GLN A 250 -11.80 1.15 -0.74
CA GLN A 250 -10.65 0.48 -1.35
C GLN A 250 -9.62 0.06 -0.29
N THR A 251 -9.98 -0.94 0.52
CA THR A 251 -9.14 -1.53 1.58
C THR A 251 -7.85 -2.19 1.08
N GLY A 252 -7.85 -2.66 -0.18
CA GLY A 252 -6.65 -3.18 -0.86
C GLY A 252 -5.61 -2.12 -1.26
N MET A 253 -5.88 -0.81 -1.13
CA MET A 253 -4.94 0.25 -1.55
C MET A 253 -3.74 0.34 -0.59
N GLY A 254 -2.70 -0.49 -0.80
CA GLY A 254 -1.55 -0.59 0.09
C GLY A 254 -0.83 0.74 0.38
N VAL A 255 -0.73 1.61 -0.62
CA VAL A 255 -0.12 2.96 -0.48
C VAL A 255 -0.90 3.87 0.47
N ALA A 256 -2.21 3.63 0.68
CA ALA A 256 -3.04 4.39 1.61
C ALA A 256 -3.27 3.64 2.93
N TRP A 257 -3.68 2.37 2.85
CA TRP A 257 -4.16 1.59 3.98
C TRP A 257 -3.10 1.24 5.00
N HIS A 258 -1.82 1.17 4.59
CA HIS A 258 -0.71 0.93 5.51
C HIS A 258 -0.70 1.91 6.69
N ARG A 259 -1.21 3.13 6.53
CA ARG A 259 -1.27 4.13 7.62
C ARG A 259 -2.20 3.69 8.76
N PHE A 260 -3.26 2.98 8.43
CA PHE A 260 -4.24 2.49 9.39
C PHE A 260 -3.81 1.14 9.97
N VAL A 261 -3.36 0.21 9.12
CA VAL A 261 -2.96 -1.13 9.59
C VAL A 261 -1.57 -1.17 10.20
N ALA A 262 -0.67 -0.21 9.93
CA ALA A 262 0.68 -0.22 10.49
C ALA A 262 0.70 -0.22 12.01
N VAL A 263 -0.20 0.52 12.66
CA VAL A 263 -0.26 0.56 14.14
C VAL A 263 -0.67 -0.81 14.70
N LEU A 264 -1.67 -1.44 14.09
CA LEU A 264 -2.13 -2.78 14.46
C LEU A 264 -1.06 -3.84 14.17
N ASN A 265 -0.40 -3.74 13.01
CA ASN A 265 0.67 -4.64 12.60
C ASN A 265 1.87 -4.56 13.55
N LEU A 266 2.27 -3.33 13.90
CA LEU A 266 3.34 -3.02 14.84
C LEU A 266 3.05 -3.57 16.24
N TYR A 267 1.81 -3.42 16.72
CA TYR A 267 1.37 -3.97 18.00
C TYR A 267 1.41 -5.50 18.02
N ALA A 268 0.93 -6.11 16.94
CA ALA A 268 0.78 -7.56 16.77
C ALA A 268 2.03 -8.25 16.20
N ARG A 269 3.21 -7.62 16.23
CA ARG A 269 4.47 -8.23 15.77
C ARG A 269 4.77 -9.54 16.50
N ARG A 270 5.58 -10.41 15.90
CA ARG A 270 6.02 -11.67 16.54
C ARG A 270 6.68 -11.41 17.88
N ASN A 271 7.72 -10.58 17.88
CA ASN A 271 8.49 -10.31 19.08
C ASN A 271 7.95 -9.07 19.81
N PRO A 272 7.53 -9.19 21.09
CA PRO A 272 6.98 -8.08 21.87
C PRO A 272 7.95 -6.92 22.11
N ASP A 273 9.26 -7.15 22.02
CA ASP A 273 10.31 -6.13 22.12
C ASP A 273 10.57 -5.39 20.80
N GLY A 274 9.92 -5.84 19.72
CA GLY A 274 10.08 -5.29 18.38
C GLY A 274 11.43 -5.61 17.75
N THR A 275 12.11 -6.66 18.20
CA THR A 275 13.19 -7.30 17.43
C THR A 275 12.63 -7.86 16.13
N LYS A 276 13.45 -7.84 15.08
CA LYS A 276 13.08 -8.38 13.77
C LYS A 276 12.85 -9.90 13.90
N SER A 277 11.89 -10.45 13.16
CA SER A 277 11.61 -11.89 13.12
C SER A 277 12.66 -12.62 12.26
N LEU A 278 13.92 -12.52 12.65
CA LEU A 278 15.04 -13.22 12.04
C LEU A 278 15.18 -14.61 12.68
N GLY A 279 15.54 -15.62 11.88
CA GLY A 279 15.72 -16.99 12.33
C GLY A 279 14.83 -17.99 11.60
N PRO A 280 14.84 -19.27 12.02
CA PRO A 280 14.09 -20.33 11.35
C PRO A 280 12.59 -20.01 11.29
N ALA A 281 11.94 -20.52 10.24
CA ALA A 281 10.49 -20.47 10.11
C ALA A 281 9.84 -21.02 11.40
N ASP A 282 8.70 -20.45 11.78
CA ASP A 282 7.94 -21.03 12.89
C ASP A 282 7.47 -22.44 12.52
N HIS A 283 7.15 -23.24 13.53
CA HIS A 283 6.54 -24.54 13.32
C HIS A 283 5.22 -24.38 12.55
N MET A 284 4.92 -25.33 11.67
CA MET A 284 3.58 -25.46 11.12
C MET A 284 2.65 -25.74 12.29
N LEU A 285 1.52 -25.03 12.35
CA LEU A 285 0.51 -25.25 13.39
C LEU A 285 -0.65 -26.02 12.77
N ILE A 286 -1.08 -27.09 13.42
CA ILE A 286 -2.29 -27.85 13.09
C ILE A 286 -3.19 -27.75 14.33
N ASP A 287 -4.37 -27.15 14.17
CA ASP A 287 -5.30 -26.82 15.26
C ASP A 287 -4.70 -26.01 16.43
N GLY A 288 -3.64 -25.25 16.14
CA GLY A 288 -2.93 -24.42 17.11
C GLY A 288 -1.79 -25.12 17.84
N GLU A 289 -1.58 -26.42 17.60
CA GLU A 289 -0.45 -27.18 18.13
C GLU A 289 0.70 -27.24 17.12
N PRO A 290 1.96 -27.04 17.55
CA PRO A 290 3.11 -27.06 16.66
C PRO A 290 3.49 -28.47 16.25
N VAL A 291 3.69 -28.67 14.95
CA VAL A 291 4.28 -29.89 14.40
C VAL A 291 5.80 -29.82 14.59
N THR A 292 6.32 -30.72 15.43
CA THR A 292 7.71 -30.74 15.88
C THR A 292 8.45 -32.04 15.56
N SER A 293 7.73 -33.12 15.25
CA SER A 293 8.29 -34.43 14.94
C SER A 293 7.66 -35.08 13.70
N PRO A 294 8.34 -36.04 13.05
CA PRO A 294 7.73 -36.86 11.99
C PRO A 294 6.51 -37.64 12.46
N ASP A 295 6.51 -38.11 13.71
CA ASP A 295 5.41 -38.89 14.30
C ASP A 295 4.12 -38.05 14.38
N ASP A 296 4.24 -36.73 14.54
CA ASP A 296 3.12 -35.79 14.54
C ASP A 296 2.37 -35.79 13.19
N PHE A 297 3.03 -36.16 12.08
CA PHE A 297 2.40 -36.29 10.77
C PHE A 297 1.66 -37.62 10.60
N ASP A 298 2.13 -38.67 11.27
CA ASP A 298 1.51 -40.01 11.23
C ASP A 298 0.23 -40.06 12.08
N GLU A 299 0.12 -39.18 13.08
CA GLU A 299 -1.05 -39.04 13.95
C GLU A 299 -2.13 -38.08 13.40
N LEU A 300 -1.93 -37.53 12.20
CA LEU A 300 -2.88 -36.58 11.62
C LEU A 300 -4.19 -37.23 11.20
N PRO A 301 -5.33 -36.58 11.46
CA PRO A 301 -6.60 -36.93 10.83
C PRO A 301 -6.48 -36.97 9.30
N GLU A 302 -7.20 -37.86 8.63
CA GLU A 302 -7.22 -37.94 7.16
C GLU A 302 -7.70 -36.64 6.49
N ASP A 303 -8.49 -35.83 7.21
CA ASP A 303 -9.00 -34.52 6.79
C ASP A 303 -8.17 -33.35 7.33
N ALA A 304 -7.00 -33.59 7.91
CA ALA A 304 -6.11 -32.55 8.40
C ALA A 304 -5.69 -31.62 7.26
N THR A 305 -5.95 -30.32 7.44
CA THR A 305 -5.53 -29.30 6.47
C THR A 305 -4.07 -28.94 6.69
N LEU A 306 -3.23 -29.24 5.71
CA LEU A 306 -1.81 -28.89 5.72
C LEU A 306 -1.58 -27.57 4.97
N GLY A 307 -1.07 -26.56 5.68
CA GLY A 307 -0.77 -25.26 5.09
C GLY A 307 -2.02 -24.41 4.86
N VAL A 308 -2.06 -23.70 3.73
CA VAL A 308 -3.11 -22.74 3.39
C VAL A 308 -3.64 -23.05 1.99
N GLY A 309 -4.92 -23.43 1.90
CA GLY A 309 -5.63 -23.70 0.65
C GLY A 309 -6.65 -22.62 0.29
N THR A 310 -7.30 -22.00 1.29
CA THR A 310 -8.24 -20.89 1.11
C THR A 310 -7.91 -19.68 1.97
N VAL A 311 -8.59 -18.56 1.72
CA VAL A 311 -8.46 -17.32 2.51
C VAL A 311 -8.75 -17.55 4.01
N GLU A 312 -9.65 -18.48 4.33
CA GLU A 312 -10.06 -18.80 5.70
C GLU A 312 -8.97 -19.52 6.49
N ASP A 313 -8.10 -20.28 5.83
CA ASP A 313 -7.00 -21.00 6.49
C ASP A 313 -5.94 -20.04 7.05
N PHE A 314 -5.85 -18.82 6.49
CA PHE A 314 -4.97 -17.79 7.02
C PHE A 314 -5.40 -17.31 8.42
N SER A 315 -4.42 -17.28 9.33
CA SER A 315 -4.58 -16.63 10.62
C SER A 315 -4.98 -15.17 10.43
N TRP A 316 -5.71 -14.61 11.40
CA TRP A 316 -6.07 -13.19 11.38
C TRP A 316 -4.83 -12.29 11.22
N LYS A 317 -3.68 -12.73 11.76
CA LYS A 317 -2.43 -11.99 11.72
C LYS A 317 -1.78 -12.04 10.34
N ALA A 318 -1.83 -13.20 9.66
CA ALA A 318 -1.37 -13.35 8.29
C ALA A 318 -2.20 -12.49 7.33
N ARG A 319 -3.53 -12.48 7.48
CA ARG A 319 -4.41 -11.59 6.72
C ARG A 319 -4.08 -10.11 6.96
N LEU A 320 -3.81 -9.70 8.20
CA LEU A 320 -3.36 -8.34 8.51
C LEU A 320 -2.00 -8.00 7.86
N ASP A 321 -1.08 -8.96 7.74
CA ASP A 321 0.21 -8.74 7.06
C ASP A 321 0.04 -8.51 5.55
N LEU A 322 -0.89 -9.21 4.90
CA LEU A 322 -1.21 -8.99 3.48
C LEU A 322 -1.67 -7.54 3.23
N TYR A 323 -2.55 -7.01 4.10
CA TYR A 323 -2.99 -5.61 4.04
C TYR A 323 -1.91 -4.58 4.39
N ALA A 324 -0.91 -4.96 5.17
CA ALA A 324 0.18 -4.06 5.55
C ALA A 324 1.19 -3.83 4.41
N CYS A 325 1.11 -4.59 3.31
CA CYS A 325 1.96 -4.41 2.15
C CYS A 325 1.77 -3.00 1.54
N THR A 326 2.85 -2.22 1.51
CA THR A 326 2.85 -0.86 0.95
C THR A 326 3.27 -0.83 -0.53
N GLU A 327 3.44 -2.00 -1.16
CA GLU A 327 3.94 -2.15 -2.54
C GLU A 327 5.34 -1.52 -2.78
N CYS A 328 6.18 -1.40 -1.74
CA CYS A 328 7.48 -0.72 -1.82
C CYS A 328 8.54 -1.44 -2.67
N GLY A 329 8.39 -2.75 -2.91
CA GLY A 329 9.31 -3.54 -3.72
C GLY A 329 10.64 -3.90 -3.05
N ARG A 330 10.81 -3.61 -1.75
CA ARG A 330 12.05 -3.94 -1.02
C ARG A 330 12.30 -5.44 -0.89
N CYS A 331 11.24 -6.22 -0.60
CA CYS A 331 11.33 -7.68 -0.58
C CYS A 331 11.68 -8.27 -1.95
N GLN A 332 11.27 -7.59 -3.03
CA GLN A 332 11.59 -7.96 -4.40
C GLN A 332 13.06 -7.66 -4.73
N GLU A 333 13.56 -6.46 -4.45
CA GLU A 333 14.98 -6.08 -4.69
C GLU A 333 15.99 -6.97 -3.95
N LEU A 334 15.59 -7.55 -2.82
CA LEU A 334 16.46 -8.39 -1.99
C LEU A 334 16.27 -9.89 -2.26
N CYS A 335 15.30 -10.28 -3.09
CA CYS A 335 15.01 -11.68 -3.37
C CYS A 335 16.06 -12.24 -4.34
N PRO A 336 16.77 -13.34 -4.00
CA PRO A 336 17.73 -13.98 -4.90
C PRO A 336 17.09 -14.43 -6.21
N ALA A 337 15.91 -15.07 -6.14
CA ALA A 337 15.19 -15.53 -7.33
C ALA A 337 14.83 -14.38 -8.28
N TRP A 338 14.39 -13.25 -7.72
CA TRP A 338 14.15 -12.04 -8.50
C TRP A 338 15.43 -11.51 -9.14
N ASN A 339 16.52 -11.42 -8.38
CA ASN A 339 17.79 -10.87 -8.85
C ASN A 339 18.50 -11.78 -9.87
N THR A 340 18.30 -13.08 -9.81
CA THR A 340 18.73 -14.07 -10.82
C THR A 340 17.77 -14.15 -12.02
N GLN A 341 16.91 -13.15 -12.20
CA GLN A 341 15.99 -13.02 -13.33
C GLN A 341 14.89 -14.09 -13.47
N LYS A 342 14.56 -14.83 -12.40
CA LYS A 342 13.41 -15.76 -12.43
C LYS A 342 12.08 -14.99 -12.41
N PRO A 343 10.99 -15.57 -12.94
CA PRO A 343 9.66 -14.95 -12.90
C PRO A 343 9.01 -15.05 -11.50
N LEU A 344 9.81 -14.96 -10.44
CA LEU A 344 9.39 -15.10 -9.05
C LEU A 344 9.58 -13.77 -8.32
N SER A 345 8.50 -13.25 -7.75
CA SER A 345 8.53 -12.05 -6.91
C SER A 345 7.73 -12.27 -5.63
N PRO A 346 8.37 -12.19 -4.44
CA PRO A 346 7.65 -12.26 -3.18
C PRO A 346 6.67 -11.08 -3.01
N LYS A 347 6.95 -9.93 -3.64
CA LYS A 347 6.06 -8.78 -3.64
C LYS A 347 4.76 -9.09 -4.39
N LEU A 348 4.87 -9.64 -5.61
CA LEU A 348 3.69 -10.00 -6.41
C LEU A 348 2.88 -11.11 -5.74
N LEU A 349 3.53 -12.08 -5.09
CA LEU A 349 2.85 -13.09 -4.30
C LEU A 349 1.99 -12.48 -3.18
N VAL A 350 2.57 -11.61 -2.34
CA VAL A 350 1.85 -10.95 -1.24
C VAL A 350 0.69 -10.10 -1.76
N MET A 351 0.90 -9.38 -2.86
CA MET A 351 -0.14 -8.54 -3.47
C MET A 351 -1.25 -9.39 -4.10
N GLY A 352 -0.91 -10.50 -4.77
CA GLY A 352 -1.88 -11.46 -5.30
C GLY A 352 -2.75 -12.07 -4.20
N LEU A 353 -2.15 -12.51 -3.10
CA LEU A 353 -2.89 -13.04 -1.93
C LEU A 353 -3.81 -12.00 -1.29
N ARG A 354 -3.35 -10.74 -1.15
CA ARG A 354 -4.17 -9.63 -0.64
C ARG A 354 -5.39 -9.39 -1.53
N ASP A 355 -5.17 -9.26 -2.83
CA ASP A 355 -6.24 -8.97 -3.77
C ASP A 355 -7.23 -10.12 -3.91
N HIS A 356 -6.74 -11.35 -3.81
CA HIS A 356 -7.57 -12.55 -3.77
C HIS A 356 -8.47 -12.57 -2.53
N MET A 357 -7.91 -12.30 -1.34
CA MET A 357 -8.67 -12.16 -0.10
C MET A 357 -9.74 -11.06 -0.18
N GLU A 358 -9.44 -9.91 -0.77
CA GLU A 358 -10.40 -8.83 -1.02
C GLU A 358 -11.54 -9.30 -1.95
N SER A 359 -11.19 -9.99 -3.03
CA SER A 359 -12.15 -10.45 -4.02
C SER A 359 -13.07 -11.54 -3.46
N ALA A 360 -12.52 -12.47 -2.66
CA ALA A 360 -13.29 -13.48 -1.94
C ALA A 360 -14.24 -12.84 -0.92
N SER A 361 -13.75 -11.88 -0.14
CA SER A 361 -14.56 -11.14 0.85
C SER A 361 -15.72 -10.36 0.19
N ALA A 362 -15.46 -9.69 -0.94
CA ALA A 362 -16.48 -8.97 -1.69
C ALA A 362 -17.60 -9.89 -2.20
N LYS A 363 -17.23 -11.07 -2.72
CA LYS A 363 -18.22 -12.09 -3.12
C LYS A 363 -19.04 -12.57 -1.95
N GLU A 364 -18.42 -12.86 -0.81
CA GLU A 364 -19.14 -13.31 0.38
C GLU A 364 -20.19 -12.26 0.85
N ILE A 365 -19.82 -10.98 0.85
CA ILE A 365 -20.73 -9.87 1.20
C ILE A 365 -21.92 -9.83 0.23
N ILE A 366 -21.67 -9.92 -1.08
CA ILE A 366 -22.72 -9.88 -2.11
C ILE A 366 -23.65 -11.09 -1.99
N THR A 367 -23.10 -12.29 -1.80
CA THR A 367 -23.88 -13.51 -1.64
C THR A 367 -24.77 -13.43 -0.40
N ARG A 368 -24.27 -12.92 0.72
CA ARG A 368 -25.06 -12.69 1.94
C ARG A 368 -26.14 -11.61 1.73
N SER A 369 -25.81 -10.49 1.09
CA SER A 369 -26.79 -9.43 0.82
C SER A 369 -27.91 -9.90 -0.11
N ASN A 370 -27.59 -10.78 -1.07
CA ASN A 370 -28.58 -11.37 -1.97
C ASN A 370 -29.37 -12.50 -1.30
N GLY A 371 -28.77 -13.24 -0.36
CA GLY A 371 -29.43 -14.29 0.43
C GLY A 371 -30.41 -13.75 1.49
N ASP A 372 -30.18 -12.53 2.00
CA ASP A 372 -31.12 -11.84 2.89
C ASP A 372 -32.31 -11.20 2.15
N ALA A 373 -32.28 -11.15 0.82
CA ALA A 373 -33.46 -10.88 0.00
C ALA A 373 -34.28 -12.17 -0.13
N GLY A 374 -35.15 -12.40 0.87
CA GLY A 374 -36.11 -13.50 0.86
C GLY A 374 -36.96 -13.53 -0.43
N PRO A 375 -37.57 -14.68 -0.76
CA PRO A 375 -38.13 -14.95 -2.06
C PRO A 375 -39.53 -14.34 -2.19
N ASP A 376 -39.64 -13.02 -2.34
CA ASP A 376 -40.89 -12.35 -2.75
C ASP A 376 -40.60 -10.94 -3.26
N GLY A 377 -40.59 -10.75 -4.58
CA GLY A 377 -40.46 -9.42 -5.20
C GLY A 377 -40.04 -9.43 -6.66
N ASP A 378 -40.95 -9.84 -7.54
CA ASP A 378 -40.89 -9.62 -8.99
C ASP A 378 -40.56 -8.16 -9.35
N SER A 379 -39.50 -7.93 -10.12
CA SER A 379 -39.51 -7.31 -11.47
C SER A 379 -38.22 -6.56 -11.85
N GLY A 380 -37.69 -6.90 -13.03
CA GLY A 380 -37.26 -5.88 -14.00
C GLY A 380 -35.76 -5.51 -14.11
N THR A 381 -35.07 -6.24 -15.00
CA THR A 381 -34.05 -5.75 -15.96
C THR A 381 -32.75 -5.07 -15.46
N GLY A 382 -31.63 -5.79 -15.64
CA GLY A 382 -30.29 -5.22 -15.67
C GLY A 382 -29.26 -6.26 -16.15
N THR A 383 -28.96 -6.23 -17.44
CA THR A 383 -28.09 -7.14 -18.19
C THR A 383 -26.65 -7.19 -17.64
N GLY A 384 -26.18 -8.37 -17.23
CA GLY A 384 -24.78 -8.69 -16.98
C GLY A 384 -24.36 -9.91 -17.84
N PRO A 385 -23.14 -9.95 -18.42
CA PRO A 385 -22.80 -10.93 -19.44
C PRO A 385 -22.49 -12.31 -18.85
N THR A 386 -23.15 -13.33 -19.41
CA THR A 386 -22.65 -14.68 -19.73
C THR A 386 -21.74 -15.33 -18.67
N GLY A 387 -22.20 -16.29 -17.88
CA GLY A 387 -22.78 -17.56 -18.33
C GLY A 387 -21.73 -18.67 -18.15
N THR A 388 -21.71 -19.29 -16.98
CA THR A 388 -21.12 -20.62 -16.80
C THR A 388 -22.04 -21.39 -15.88
N GLU A 389 -22.59 -22.46 -16.42
CA GLU A 389 -23.63 -23.29 -15.83
C GLU A 389 -23.09 -24.01 -14.60
N ALA A 390 -23.83 -23.91 -13.49
CA ALA A 390 -23.63 -24.72 -12.31
C ALA A 390 -24.24 -26.11 -12.57
N THR A 391 -23.40 -27.11 -12.81
CA THR A 391 -23.79 -28.52 -12.67
C THR A 391 -23.61 -28.91 -11.21
N GLY A 392 -24.70 -29.28 -10.57
CA GLY A 392 -24.75 -29.56 -9.14
C GLY A 392 -23.94 -30.78 -8.73
N GLU A 393 -23.19 -30.61 -7.65
CA GLU A 393 -22.88 -31.62 -6.64
C GLU A 393 -22.60 -30.86 -5.35
N GLU A 394 -23.35 -31.17 -4.30
CA GLU A 394 -23.32 -30.62 -2.93
C GLU A 394 -22.21 -29.57 -2.67
N ASP A 395 -22.58 -28.29 -2.88
CA ASP A 395 -21.70 -27.13 -2.86
C ASP A 395 -21.12 -26.85 -1.45
N ALA A 396 -20.11 -27.61 -1.05
CA ALA A 396 -18.99 -27.01 -0.34
C ALA A 396 -18.25 -26.12 -1.35
N VAL A 397 -18.76 -24.91 -1.55
CA VAL A 397 -18.02 -23.85 -2.24
C VAL A 397 -16.73 -23.67 -1.46
N LEU A 398 -15.65 -24.31 -1.92
CA LEU A 398 -14.31 -23.83 -1.63
C LEU A 398 -14.34 -22.38 -2.08
N LEU A 399 -14.28 -21.45 -1.13
CA LEU A 399 -14.52 -20.02 -1.31
C LEU A 399 -13.68 -19.36 -2.43
N ASP A 400 -12.74 -20.10 -3.02
CA ASP A 400 -11.74 -19.63 -3.95
C ASP A 400 -11.78 -20.23 -5.36
N LYS A 401 -12.76 -21.07 -5.72
CA LYS A 401 -12.99 -21.42 -7.14
C LYS A 401 -13.84 -20.34 -7.82
N GLY A 402 -13.32 -19.78 -8.92
CA GLY A 402 -14.03 -18.80 -9.76
C GLY A 402 -13.84 -17.33 -9.38
N VAL A 403 -12.91 -16.99 -8.47
CA VAL A 403 -12.46 -15.60 -8.26
C VAL A 403 -11.70 -15.13 -9.51
N ALA A 404 -12.09 -13.98 -10.05
CA ALA A 404 -11.40 -13.43 -11.22
C ALA A 404 -9.93 -13.12 -10.86
N PRO A 405 -8.98 -13.38 -11.77
CA PRO A 405 -7.59 -13.03 -11.55
C PRO A 405 -7.46 -11.54 -11.22
N SER A 406 -6.66 -11.22 -10.21
CA SER A 406 -6.40 -9.84 -9.81
C SER A 406 -5.32 -9.18 -10.68
N PRO A 407 -5.22 -7.84 -10.69
CA PRO A 407 -4.12 -7.14 -11.38
C PRO A 407 -2.72 -7.54 -10.88
N HIS A 408 -2.64 -8.23 -9.74
CA HIS A 408 -1.42 -8.71 -9.12
C HIS A 408 -1.28 -10.23 -9.12
N SER A 409 -2.30 -10.97 -9.56
CA SER A 409 -2.18 -12.39 -9.86
C SER A 409 -1.40 -12.52 -11.15
N PHE A 410 -0.09 -12.60 -11.00
CA PHE A 410 0.79 -12.98 -12.08
C PHE A 410 0.46 -14.44 -12.44
N ASP A 411 0.15 -14.70 -13.71
CA ASP A 411 -0.02 -16.06 -14.20
C ASP A 411 1.36 -16.74 -14.17
N LEU A 412 1.69 -17.28 -13.00
CA LEU A 412 2.97 -17.87 -12.71
C LEU A 412 3.21 -19.09 -13.61
N VAL A 413 2.16 -19.83 -13.97
CA VAL A 413 2.26 -20.99 -14.85
C VAL A 413 2.64 -20.53 -16.26
N THR A 414 1.92 -19.56 -16.81
CA THR A 414 2.26 -18.99 -18.13
C THR A 414 3.64 -18.36 -18.13
N ALA A 415 4.03 -17.67 -17.05
CA ALA A 415 5.35 -17.04 -16.96
C ALA A 415 6.50 -18.05 -16.76
N LEU A 416 6.29 -19.11 -15.99
CA LEU A 416 7.24 -20.22 -15.87
C LEU A 416 7.37 -20.95 -17.21
N THR A 417 6.25 -21.15 -17.91
CA THR A 417 6.23 -21.70 -19.27
C THR A 417 7.00 -20.81 -20.24
N ALA A 418 6.77 -19.50 -20.19
CA ALA A 418 7.46 -18.51 -21.00
C ALA A 418 8.97 -18.43 -20.70
N SER A 419 9.37 -18.65 -19.44
CA SER A 419 10.77 -18.73 -19.05
C SER A 419 11.48 -20.03 -19.48
N GLY A 420 10.75 -20.99 -20.06
CA GLY A 420 11.28 -22.32 -20.42
C GLY A 420 11.44 -23.28 -19.24
N ALA A 421 10.89 -22.94 -18.07
CA ALA A 421 11.00 -23.74 -16.84
C ALA A 421 9.99 -24.92 -16.78
N THR A 422 9.05 -25.00 -17.71
CA THR A 422 8.08 -26.11 -17.80
C THR A 422 8.17 -26.81 -19.16
N GLY A 423 8.28 -28.14 -19.13
CA GLY A 423 8.21 -28.99 -20.32
C GLY A 423 6.88 -29.75 -20.42
N PRO A 424 6.69 -30.59 -21.45
CA PRO A 424 5.48 -31.41 -21.64
C PRO A 424 5.14 -32.39 -20.49
N GLY A 425 6.03 -32.52 -19.49
CA GLY A 425 5.81 -33.31 -18.27
C GLY A 425 5.51 -32.48 -17.01
N GLY A 426 5.29 -31.16 -17.12
CA GLY A 426 5.25 -30.25 -15.96
C GLY A 426 6.59 -29.56 -15.72
N VAL A 427 6.73 -28.87 -14.58
CA VAL A 427 8.02 -28.31 -14.11
C VAL A 427 9.06 -29.40 -14.31
N LEU A 428 10.13 -29.11 -15.06
CA LEU A 428 11.15 -30.08 -15.50
C LEU A 428 11.28 -31.26 -14.52
N ASP A 429 10.92 -32.46 -15.00
CA ASP A 429 11.04 -33.75 -14.31
C ASP A 429 12.53 -34.16 -14.24
N VAL A 430 13.38 -33.22 -13.79
CA VAL A 430 14.73 -33.51 -13.37
C VAL A 430 14.58 -33.97 -11.95
N ALA A 431 14.79 -35.27 -11.71
CA ALA A 431 15.04 -35.80 -10.38
C ALA A 431 16.25 -35.05 -9.78
N GLY A 432 15.96 -33.99 -9.05
CA GLY A 432 16.89 -33.09 -8.42
C GLY A 432 16.13 -32.25 -7.39
N PRO A 433 16.76 -31.85 -6.28
CA PRO A 433 16.12 -31.01 -5.25
C PRO A 433 15.54 -29.74 -5.88
N LEU A 434 14.53 -29.09 -5.27
CA LEU A 434 13.77 -27.96 -5.86
C LEU A 434 14.62 -26.84 -6.53
N VAL A 435 15.92 -26.72 -6.18
CA VAL A 435 16.92 -25.93 -6.91
C VAL A 435 18.31 -26.63 -6.88
N PRO A 436 18.66 -27.58 -7.76
CA PRO A 436 20.00 -28.15 -7.80
C PRO A 436 20.83 -27.34 -8.78
N GLY A 437 21.76 -26.53 -8.29
CA GLY A 437 22.78 -25.87 -9.13
C GLY A 437 22.59 -24.38 -9.39
N VAL A 438 21.56 -23.73 -8.82
CA VAL A 438 21.40 -22.25 -8.89
C VAL A 438 21.49 -21.60 -7.51
N VAL A 439 20.98 -22.28 -6.48
CA VAL A 439 20.99 -21.83 -5.08
C VAL A 439 21.32 -23.09 -4.27
N SER A 440 22.48 -23.15 -3.63
CA SER A 440 22.81 -24.32 -2.78
C SER A 440 21.86 -24.40 -1.59
N GLU A 441 21.70 -25.60 -1.01
CA GLU A 441 21.01 -25.76 0.29
C GLU A 441 21.58 -24.81 1.34
N GLU A 442 22.89 -24.56 1.29
CA GLU A 442 23.58 -23.59 2.12
C GLU A 442 23.11 -22.15 1.84
N VAL A 443 22.93 -21.74 0.58
CA VAL A 443 22.36 -20.40 0.27
C VAL A 443 20.88 -20.32 0.66
N LEU A 444 20.12 -21.41 0.56
CA LEU A 444 18.72 -21.47 0.97
C LEU A 444 18.59 -21.35 2.50
N TRP A 445 19.44 -22.08 3.23
CA TRP A 445 19.64 -21.99 4.67
C TRP A 445 20.16 -20.61 5.09
N ASP A 446 21.12 -20.04 4.37
CA ASP A 446 21.62 -18.70 4.60
C ASP A 446 20.52 -17.68 4.33
N CYS A 447 19.69 -17.82 3.31
CA CYS A 447 18.62 -16.85 3.06
C CYS A 447 17.51 -16.93 4.11
N THR A 448 17.18 -18.12 4.60
CA THR A 448 16.18 -18.33 5.66
C THR A 448 16.72 -18.01 7.07
N ASN A 449 18.05 -18.01 7.27
CA ASN A 449 18.66 -17.71 8.58
C ASN A 449 19.40 -16.35 8.67
N CYS A 450 19.95 -15.82 7.57
CA CYS A 450 20.67 -14.53 7.52
C CYS A 450 19.70 -13.35 7.60
N GLY A 451 18.60 -13.40 6.85
CA GLY A 451 17.59 -12.34 6.82
C GLY A 451 18.13 -10.94 6.52
N ALA A 452 19.21 -10.82 5.75
CA ALA A 452 19.77 -9.53 5.29
C ALA A 452 18.72 -8.62 4.62
N CYS A 453 17.69 -9.21 4.01
CA CYS A 453 16.55 -8.52 3.44
C CYS A 453 15.69 -7.76 4.49
N VAL A 454 15.73 -8.22 5.74
CA VAL A 454 15.09 -7.60 6.90
C VAL A 454 16.04 -6.62 7.59
N GLU A 455 17.36 -6.70 7.41
CA GLU A 455 18.36 -5.90 8.13
C GLU A 455 18.62 -4.49 7.57
N GLN A 456 18.55 -4.29 6.25
CA GLN A 456 18.65 -2.97 5.61
C GLN A 456 17.48 -2.05 5.96
#